data_AF-A0A950W864-F1
#
_entry.id   AF-A0A950W864-F1
#
_cell.length_a   1.000
_cell.length_b   1.000
_cell.length_c   1.000
_cell.angle_alpha   90.00
_cell.angle_beta   90.00
_cell.angle_gamma   90.00
#
_symmetry.space_group_name_H-M   'P 1'
#
loop_
_entity.id
_entity.type
_entity.pdbx_description
1 polymer ?
#
loop_
_entity_poly.entity_id
_entity_poly.type
_entity_poly.pdbx_seq_one_letter_code
_entity_poly.pdbx_strand_id
1 'polypeptide(L)' 'MMQRAYPSAAIEVRKSEASAVNLTTIVAKAEGVRTDLPADAPLPHELAVECRFDESILTEFRWTAGPMR' A
#
# COMPACT_ATOMS: atom_id res chain seq x y z
N MET A 1 0.44 -6.49 3.90
CA MET A 1 -0.15 -6.53 2.53
C MET A 1 0.82 -5.95 1.51
N MET A 2 1.24 -4.71 1.66
CA MET A 2 2.16 -4.00 0.74
C MET A 2 3.47 -4.75 0.46
N GLN A 3 4.23 -5.15 1.49
CA GLN A 3 5.45 -5.98 1.32
C GLN A 3 5.17 -7.35 0.69
N ARG A 4 3.96 -7.90 0.85
CA ARG A 4 3.59 -9.20 0.30
C ARG A 4 3.22 -9.10 -1.19
N ALA A 5 2.68 -7.97 -1.61
CA ALA A 5 2.39 -7.65 -3.01
C ALA A 5 3.66 -7.27 -3.80
N TYR A 6 4.73 -6.88 -3.12
CA TYR A 6 5.99 -6.50 -3.74
C TYR A 6 7.19 -7.06 -2.95
N PRO A 7 7.34 -8.40 -2.92
CA PRO A 7 8.21 -9.12 -1.97
C PRO A 7 9.70 -8.90 -2.21
N SER A 8 10.10 -8.46 -3.40
CA SER A 8 11.49 -8.21 -3.77
C SER A 8 11.99 -6.81 -3.40
N ALA A 9 11.15 -5.93 -2.85
CA ALA A 9 11.57 -4.57 -2.49
C ALA A 9 11.66 -4.35 -0.98
N ALA A 10 12.68 -3.58 -0.58
CA ALA A 10 12.74 -3.04 0.77
C ALA A 10 11.81 -1.81 0.83
N ILE A 11 10.66 -1.97 1.49
CA ILE A 11 9.66 -0.93 1.64
C ILE A 11 9.59 -0.51 3.11
N GLU A 12 9.85 0.76 3.36
CA GLU A 12 9.61 1.41 4.64
C GLU A 12 8.20 2.02 4.64
N VAL A 13 7.30 1.49 5.47
CA VAL A 13 5.95 2.05 5.63
C VAL A 13 6.04 3.30 6.48
N ARG A 14 5.73 4.46 5.90
CA ARG A 14 5.79 5.76 6.60
C ARG A 14 4.46 6.13 7.22
N LYS A 15 3.37 5.74 6.57
CA LYS A 15 2.04 6.12 6.99
C LYS A 15 1.08 4.95 6.82
N SER A 16 0.24 4.74 7.82
CA SER A 16 -0.86 3.79 7.74
C SER A 16 -2.06 4.38 8.46
N GLU A 17 -3.17 4.48 7.76
CA GLU A 17 -4.44 4.97 8.29
C GLU A 17 -5.53 3.95 7.98
N ALA A 18 -6.43 3.73 8.94
CA ALA A 18 -7.61 2.91 8.72
C ALA A 18 -8.84 3.75 9.08
N SER A 19 -9.89 3.63 8.28
CA SER A 19 -11.14 4.35 8.48
C SER A 19 -12.31 3.42 8.20
N ALA A 20 -13.25 3.36 9.15
CA ALA A 20 -14.52 2.68 8.94
C ALA A 20 -15.37 3.50 7.97
N VAL A 21 -15.76 2.90 6.85
CA VAL A 21 -16.66 3.54 5.87
C VAL A 21 -18.12 3.25 6.25
N ASN A 22 -18.38 2.10 6.85
CA ASN A 22 -19.65 1.72 7.45
C ASN A 22 -19.40 0.68 8.57
N LEU A 23 -20.46 0.06 9.10
CA LEU A 23 -20.38 -0.89 10.22
C LEU A 23 -19.56 -2.17 9.90
N THR A 24 -19.50 -2.60 8.63
CA THR A 24 -18.81 -3.83 8.21
C THR A 24 -17.57 -3.55 7.36
N THR A 25 -17.50 -2.38 6.74
CA THR A 25 -16.47 -1.99 5.79
C THR A 25 -15.43 -1.08 6.45
N ILE A 26 -14.17 -1.50 6.34
CA ILE A 26 -13.01 -0.70 6.71
C ILE A 26 -12.16 -0.46 5.47
N VAL A 27 -11.77 0.79 5.23
CA VAL A 27 -10.74 1.12 4.23
C VAL A 27 -9.46 1.45 4.95
N ALA A 28 -8.39 0.73 4.63
CA ALA A 28 -7.05 0.99 5.12
C ALA A 28 -6.18 1.52 3.99
N LYS A 29 -5.51 2.64 4.24
CA LYS A 29 -4.53 3.25 3.34
C LYS A 29 -3.15 3.10 3.96
N ALA A 30 -2.18 2.68 3.17
CA ALA A 30 -0.79 2.64 3.60
C ALA A 30 0.09 3.29 2.55
N GLU A 31 1.02 4.11 3.00
CA GLU A 31 2.02 4.78 2.19
C GLU A 31 3.40 4.32 2.66
N GLY A 32 4.29 4.07 1.73
CA GLY A 32 5.62 3.59 1.99
C GLY A 32 6.58 4.04 0.90
N VAL A 33 7.87 3.94 1.21
CA VAL A 33 8.94 4.34 0.30
C VAL A 33 9.88 3.16 0.11
N ARG A 34 10.30 2.93 -1.14
CA ARG A 34 11.35 2.00 -1.49
C ARG A 34 12.70 2.57 -1.09
N THR A 35 13.42 1.83 -0.26
CA THR A 35 14.77 2.18 0.19
C THR A 35 15.84 1.33 -0.49
N ASP A 36 15.42 0.35 -1.30
CA ASP A 36 16.29 -0.53 -2.09
C ASP A 36 16.69 0.07 -3.46
N LEU A 37 16.17 1.25 -3.80
CA LEU A 37 16.47 1.92 -5.06
C LEU A 37 17.40 3.12 -4.85
N PRO A 38 18.40 3.32 -5.72
CA PRO A 38 19.18 4.56 -5.74
C PRO A 38 18.27 5.75 -6.11
N ALA A 39 18.58 6.95 -5.60
CA ALA A 39 17.77 8.15 -5.78
C ALA A 39 17.37 8.46 -7.23
N ASP A 40 18.21 8.05 -8.19
CA ASP A 40 18.03 8.29 -9.62
C ASP A 40 17.38 7.11 -10.37
N ALA A 41 16.83 6.12 -9.65
CA ALA A 41 16.21 4.98 -10.28
C ALA A 41 14.99 5.41 -11.11
N PRO A 42 14.79 4.85 -12.31
CA PRO A 42 13.63 5.17 -13.17
C PRO A 42 12.31 4.60 -12.64
N LEU A 43 12.32 3.96 -11.46
CA LEU A 43 11.16 3.34 -10.83
C LEU A 43 10.60 4.26 -9.74
N PRO A 44 9.27 4.27 -9.52
CA PRO A 44 8.69 5.05 -8.44
C PRO A 44 9.18 4.55 -7.07
N HIS A 45 9.73 5.48 -6.28
CA HIS A 45 10.16 5.23 -4.91
C HIS A 45 8.98 5.24 -3.95
N GLU A 46 8.04 6.16 -4.17
CA GLU A 46 6.84 6.28 -3.37
C GLU A 46 5.82 5.24 -3.81
N LEU A 47 5.33 4.50 -2.84
CA LEU A 47 4.35 3.46 -2.99
C LEU A 47 3.18 3.76 -2.05
N ALA A 48 1.95 3.58 -2.53
CA ALA A 48 0.77 3.70 -1.72
C ALA A 48 -0.26 2.66 -2.15
N VAL A 49 -0.92 2.07 -1.16
CA VAL A 49 -1.95 1.06 -1.36
C VAL A 49 -3.20 1.44 -0.61
N GLU A 50 -4.33 1.04 -1.17
CA GLU A 50 -5.61 1.07 -0.50
C GLU A 50 -6.15 -0.36 -0.45
N CYS A 51 -6.56 -0.76 0.75
CA CYS A 51 -7.12 -2.06 1.06
C CYS A 51 -8.55 -1.86 1.57
N ARG A 52 -9.52 -2.57 0.99
CA ARG A 52 -10.89 -2.62 1.50
C ARG A 52 -11.10 -3.93 2.22
N PHE A 53 -11.58 -3.84 3.45
CA PHE A 53 -12.03 -4.96 4.23
C PHE A 53 -13.55 -4.90 4.36
N ASP A 54 -14.22 -6.03 4.19
CA ASP A 54 -15.63 -6.20 4.51
C ASP A 54 -15.74 -7.37 5.48
N GLU A 55 -16.40 -7.15 6.62
CA GLU A 55 -16.49 -8.11 7.73
C GLU A 55 -15.11 -8.66 8.16
N SER A 56 -14.09 -7.79 8.16
CA SER A 56 -12.68 -8.11 8.42
C SER A 56 -11.99 -8.99 7.37
N ILE A 57 -12.64 -9.29 6.25
CA ILE A 57 -12.06 -10.00 5.11
C ILE A 57 -11.55 -8.98 4.08
N LEU A 58 -10.30 -9.12 3.62
CA LEU A 58 -9.78 -8.29 2.54
C LEU A 58 -10.53 -8.63 1.24
N THR A 59 -11.32 -7.68 0.74
CA THR A 59 -12.11 -7.82 -0.49
C THR A 59 -11.51 -7.07 -1.67
N GLU A 60 -10.77 -5.99 -1.42
CA GLU A 60 -10.14 -5.20 -2.47
C GLU A 60 -8.72 -4.79 -2.05
N PHE A 61 -7.78 -4.87 -3.00
CA PHE A 61 -6.44 -4.34 -2.87
C PHE A 61 -6.08 -3.61 -4.17
N ARG A 62 -5.66 -2.36 -4.06
CA ARG A 62 -5.20 -1.58 -5.21
C ARG A 62 -4.04 -0.68 -4.85
N TRP A 63 -3.15 -0.47 -5.82
CA TRP A 63 -2.10 0.54 -5.75
C TRP A 63 -2.69 1.91 -6.08
N THR A 64 -2.46 2.89 -5.22
CA THR A 64 -2.86 4.29 -5.41
C THR A 64 -1.68 5.18 -5.80
N ALA A 65 -0.46 4.81 -5.42
CA ALA A 65 0.80 5.34 -5.92
C ALA A 65 1.80 4.19 -6.03
N GLY A 66 2.73 4.23 -6.99
CA GLY A 66 3.69 3.13 -7.15
C GLY A 66 3.03 1.83 -7.64
N PRO A 67 2.86 1.64 -8.95
CA PRO A 67 1.82 0.72 -9.42
C PRO A 67 2.31 -0.43 -10.31
N MET A 68 3.44 -0.33 -11.01
CA MET A 68 3.36 -0.06 -12.44
C MET A 68 2.05 0.61 -12.89
N ARG A 69 2.14 1.91 -13.17
CA ARG A 69 1.35 2.58 -14.18
C ARG A 69 2.25 3.59 -14.87
#